data_AF-A0A0D7AK00-F1
#
_entry.id   AF-A0A0D7AK00-F1
#
_cell.length_a   1.000
_cell.length_b   1.000
_cell.length_c   1.000
_cell.angle_alpha   90.00
_cell.angle_beta   90.00
_cell.angle_gamma   90.00
#
_symmetry.space_group_name_H-M   'P 1'
#
loop_
_entity.id
_entity.type
_entity.pdbx_description
1 polymer ?
#
loop_
_entity_poly.entity_id
_entity_poly.type
_entity_poly.pdbx_seq_one_letter_code
_entity_poly.pdbx_strand_id
1 'polypeptide(L)'
;MPPLEPLPEQEEVIVVEKIDPVARAEQIKARGNDAFRAQRYRDAIDLYSQAIDLHPNDPTYLTNRAASYIALKKFKPALQDCQAAMVLQKPAPLKTLLRLARCQVALAEMMPALSTIKNVLALEPKNVQALQLRARVNELKTHLANLQNAKAKKDWGHVRLAIDKCLQTIEAEDDEVPVQWRLWRIELELARGNWDAANAAANDALRSHSNSPDVLALRGLVLFVSGKLPQALQHVQSALRLDPDHDRAQRLRKRVKDVERLKEDGNVAFKAGHYEEAIEKYGEALDRVGKSEEEGGGGQIRATLLSNRATTLLKLDRQEEALVDTDASLKIVPSSFKALRTRARIYVHLERYDVAIADFKSAIHEASTEGLASGADVRALRTELKKAEADLKRSKSKDYYKILGIPRDCSAAEIKKAYRLQSLKHHPDKGGDEEQFKLVVEAHAVLSDPERRQRYDLGEDEDGMSNGMGGMPAGMDLSELFAAFQGRAFGGDFGGGGGFDGGFGGFSGGTYSSFHGGRTYSSFDF
;
A
#
# COMPACT_ATOMS: atom_id res chain seq x y z
N MET A 1 -44.89 -14.37 100.13
CA MET A 1 -43.71 -13.66 99.57
C MET A 1 -44.17 -12.98 98.29
N PRO A 2 -43.96 -11.67 98.14
CA PRO A 2 -44.37 -10.93 96.95
C PRO A 2 -43.47 -11.29 95.75
N PRO A 3 -43.93 -11.05 94.50
CA PRO A 3 -43.12 -11.30 93.32
C PRO A 3 -41.92 -10.33 93.26
N LEU A 4 -40.76 -10.85 92.89
CA LEU A 4 -39.53 -10.09 92.66
C LEU A 4 -39.75 -9.09 91.52
N GLU A 5 -39.56 -7.80 91.82
CA GLU A 5 -39.48 -6.74 90.82
C GLU A 5 -38.29 -7.00 89.87
N PRO A 6 -38.44 -6.76 88.55
CA PRO A 6 -37.33 -6.85 87.63
C PRO A 6 -36.33 -5.73 87.92
N LEU A 7 -35.04 -6.08 87.98
CA LEU A 7 -33.94 -5.12 88.04
C LEU A 7 -33.96 -4.21 86.79
N PRO A 8 -33.65 -2.91 86.92
CA PRO A 8 -33.65 -2.00 85.78
C PRO A 8 -32.55 -2.41 84.80
N GLU A 9 -32.93 -2.58 83.53
CA GLU A 9 -31.99 -2.72 82.42
C GLU A 9 -31.12 -1.46 82.37
N GLN A 10 -29.81 -1.65 82.55
CA GLN A 10 -28.82 -0.61 82.29
C GLN A 10 -28.75 -0.43 80.78
N GLU A 11 -29.44 0.60 80.26
CA GLU A 11 -29.16 1.10 78.91
C GLU A 11 -27.69 1.54 78.88
N GLU A 12 -26.84 0.73 78.23
CA GLU A 12 -25.52 1.17 77.80
C GLU A 12 -25.72 2.35 76.85
N VAL A 13 -25.59 3.56 77.40
CA VAL A 13 -25.42 4.77 76.61
C VAL A 13 -24.11 4.61 75.84
N ILE A 14 -24.20 4.06 74.63
CA ILE A 14 -23.12 4.15 73.64
C ILE A 14 -22.99 5.64 73.33
N VAL A 15 -22.10 6.31 74.04
CA VAL A 15 -21.61 7.63 73.69
C VAL A 15 -20.87 7.44 72.37
N VAL A 16 -21.59 7.57 71.25
CA VAL A 16 -20.97 7.76 69.95
C VAL A 16 -20.31 9.13 70.02
N GLU A 17 -19.06 9.17 70.46
CA GLU A 17 -18.22 10.36 70.37
C GLU A 17 -18.32 10.83 68.92
N LYS A 18 -18.99 11.97 68.71
CA LYS A 18 -18.98 12.68 67.43
C LYS A 18 -17.56 13.21 67.24
N ILE A 19 -16.66 12.34 66.78
CA ILE A 19 -15.29 12.70 66.44
C ILE A 19 -15.39 13.86 65.46
N ASP A 20 -14.79 15.00 65.82
CA ASP A 20 -14.68 16.18 64.98
C ASP A 20 -14.26 15.77 63.55
N PRO A 21 -15.05 16.11 62.51
CA PRO A 21 -14.73 15.80 61.12
C PRO A 21 -13.29 16.17 60.73
N VAL A 22 -12.74 17.25 61.29
CA VAL A 22 -11.36 17.69 61.05
C VAL A 22 -10.36 16.71 61.69
N ALA A 23 -10.55 16.35 62.95
CA ALA A 23 -9.70 15.37 63.63
C ALA A 23 -9.73 13.99 62.94
N ARG A 24 -10.90 13.59 62.43
CA ARG A 24 -11.05 12.36 61.64
C ARG A 24 -10.31 12.45 60.29
N ALA A 25 -10.39 13.58 59.59
CA ALA A 25 -9.67 13.82 58.35
C ALA A 25 -8.14 13.74 58.55
N GLU A 26 -7.64 14.27 59.67
CA GLU A 26 -6.22 14.21 60.04
C GLU A 26 -5.72 12.78 60.30
N GLN A 27 -6.51 11.95 61.00
CA GLN A 27 -6.19 10.53 61.20
C GLN A 27 -6.17 9.75 59.87
N ILE A 28 -7.13 10.03 58.99
CA ILE A 28 -7.19 9.41 57.66
C ILE A 28 -6.00 9.85 56.80
N LYS A 29 -5.61 11.13 56.85
CA LYS A 29 -4.39 11.63 56.20
C LYS A 29 -3.16 10.90 56.73
N ALA A 30 -3.02 10.70 58.04
CA ALA A 30 -1.88 9.99 58.61
C ALA A 30 -1.78 8.56 58.05
N ARG A 31 -2.90 7.83 58.00
CA ARG A 31 -2.98 6.52 57.34
C ARG A 31 -2.63 6.59 55.85
N GLY A 32 -3.07 7.64 55.15
CA GLY A 32 -2.72 7.90 53.75
C GLY A 32 -1.21 8.13 53.56
N ASN A 33 -0.56 8.85 54.48
CA ASN A 33 0.88 9.07 54.46
C ASN A 33 1.64 7.75 54.68
N ASP A 34 1.15 6.88 55.56
CA ASP A 34 1.75 5.56 55.80
C ASP A 34 1.59 4.64 54.59
N ALA A 35 0.41 4.64 53.95
CA ALA A 35 0.19 3.94 52.68
C ALA A 35 1.12 4.47 51.57
N PHE A 36 1.31 5.80 51.49
CA PHE A 36 2.23 6.43 50.54
C PHE A 36 3.68 6.00 50.77
N ARG A 37 4.15 6.01 52.02
CA ARG A 37 5.51 5.54 52.38
C ARG A 37 5.71 4.06 52.06
N ALA A 38 4.66 3.27 52.23
CA ALA A 38 4.61 1.86 51.84
C ALA A 38 4.46 1.63 50.32
N GLN A 39 4.51 2.69 49.50
CA GLN A 39 4.31 2.68 48.04
C GLN A 39 2.95 2.12 47.58
N ARG A 40 1.97 2.01 48.49
CA ARG A 40 0.58 1.65 48.18
C ARG A 40 -0.18 2.88 47.74
N TYR A 41 0.18 3.39 46.56
CA TYR A 41 -0.32 4.68 46.08
C TYR A 41 -1.83 4.69 45.79
N ARG A 42 -2.42 3.55 45.40
CA ARG A 42 -3.88 3.43 45.21
C ARG A 42 -4.62 3.60 46.54
N ASP A 43 -4.24 2.84 47.55
CA ASP A 43 -4.78 2.97 48.91
C ASP A 43 -4.60 4.39 49.46
N ALA A 44 -3.43 5.01 49.21
CA ALA A 44 -3.18 6.39 49.61
C ALA A 44 -4.14 7.38 48.92
N ILE A 45 -4.43 7.20 47.63
CA ILE A 45 -5.40 8.03 46.89
C ILE A 45 -6.79 7.92 47.52
N ASP A 46 -7.23 6.70 47.85
CA ASP A 46 -8.55 6.48 48.44
C ASP A 46 -8.65 7.12 49.82
N LEU A 47 -7.60 6.98 50.64
CA LEU A 47 -7.52 7.61 51.96
C LEU A 47 -7.50 9.14 51.86
N TYR A 48 -6.70 9.73 50.98
CA TYR A 48 -6.72 11.19 50.81
C TYR A 48 -8.04 11.70 50.24
N SER A 49 -8.73 10.94 49.39
CA SER A 49 -10.06 11.30 48.89
C SER A 49 -11.08 11.33 50.02
N GLN A 50 -11.06 10.34 50.91
CA GLN A 50 -11.89 10.35 52.12
C GLN A 50 -11.57 11.55 53.04
N ALA A 51 -10.30 11.93 53.17
CA ALA A 51 -9.92 13.12 53.94
C ALA A 51 -10.44 14.43 53.29
N ILE A 52 -10.43 14.51 51.95
CA ILE A 52 -11.00 15.64 51.20
C ILE A 52 -12.51 15.72 51.39
N ASP A 53 -13.23 14.60 51.36
CA ASP A 53 -14.68 14.56 51.56
C ASP A 53 -15.08 15.08 52.95
N LEU A 54 -14.26 14.81 53.98
CA LEU A 54 -14.50 15.27 55.34
C LEU A 54 -14.10 16.73 55.57
N HIS A 55 -13.02 17.20 54.93
CA HIS A 55 -12.54 18.57 55.08
C HIS A 55 -11.98 19.12 53.74
N PRO A 56 -12.84 19.63 52.84
CA PRO A 56 -12.47 19.97 51.46
C PRO A 56 -11.51 21.16 51.31
N ASN A 57 -11.42 22.02 52.33
CA ASN A 57 -10.70 23.29 52.25
C ASN A 57 -9.22 23.17 52.64
N ASP A 58 -8.73 22.00 53.07
CA ASP A 58 -7.31 21.81 53.37
C ASP A 58 -6.53 21.40 52.10
N PRO A 59 -5.64 22.27 51.60
CA PRO A 59 -4.85 21.98 50.40
C PRO A 59 -3.81 20.86 50.60
N THR A 60 -3.50 20.47 51.83
CA THR A 60 -2.54 19.40 52.14
C THR A 60 -3.03 18.06 51.59
N TYR A 61 -4.32 17.76 51.71
CA TYR A 61 -4.87 16.51 51.20
C TYR A 61 -4.80 16.45 49.67
N LEU A 62 -5.13 17.55 48.99
CA LEU A 62 -5.02 17.69 47.55
C LEU A 62 -3.57 17.52 47.08
N THR A 63 -2.62 18.21 47.72
CA THR A 63 -1.21 18.09 47.34
C THR A 63 -0.66 16.68 47.58
N ASN A 64 -1.06 16.00 48.66
CA ASN A 64 -0.64 14.63 48.94
C ASN A 64 -1.26 13.62 47.98
N ARG A 65 -2.55 13.78 47.63
CA ARG A 65 -3.21 12.96 46.60
C ARG A 65 -2.57 13.17 45.23
N ALA A 66 -2.25 14.41 44.86
CA ALA A 66 -1.48 14.70 43.66
C ALA A 66 -0.13 13.97 43.63
N ALA A 67 0.56 13.87 44.78
CA ALA A 67 1.82 13.12 44.87
C ALA A 67 1.63 11.63 44.58
N SER A 68 0.58 11.01 45.12
CA SER A 68 0.22 9.62 44.83
C SER A 68 -0.14 9.42 43.36
N TYR A 69 -0.87 10.36 42.77
CA TYR A 69 -1.18 10.33 41.33
C TYR A 69 0.08 10.46 40.46
N ILE A 70 1.01 11.36 40.80
CA ILE A 70 2.31 11.50 40.11
C ILE A 70 3.12 10.20 40.21
N ALA A 71 3.15 9.56 41.39
CA ALA A 71 3.83 8.28 41.57
C ALA A 71 3.23 7.15 40.71
N LEU A 72 1.93 7.23 40.39
CA LEU A 72 1.24 6.34 39.46
C LEU A 72 1.23 6.86 38.00
N LYS A 73 1.95 7.94 37.69
CA LYS A 73 1.98 8.60 36.36
C LYS A 73 0.60 9.04 35.86
N LYS A 74 -0.35 9.26 36.78
CA LYS A 74 -1.67 9.81 36.49
C LYS A 74 -1.62 11.34 36.54
N PHE A 75 -0.98 11.96 35.55
CA PHE A 75 -0.69 13.39 35.56
C PHE A 75 -1.94 14.28 35.43
N LYS A 76 -2.98 13.86 34.69
CA LYS A 76 -4.24 14.63 34.56
C LYS A 76 -4.94 14.88 35.90
N PRO A 77 -5.29 13.86 36.71
CA PRO A 77 -5.89 14.10 38.02
C PRO A 77 -4.90 14.80 38.98
N ALA A 78 -3.60 14.52 38.89
CA ALA A 78 -2.60 15.25 39.69
C ALA A 78 -2.56 16.75 39.37
N LEU A 79 -2.69 17.12 38.09
CA LEU A 79 -2.74 18.50 37.63
C LEU A 79 -3.94 19.23 38.25
N GLN A 80 -5.12 18.61 38.23
CA GLN A 80 -6.35 19.15 38.82
C GLN A 80 -6.18 19.40 40.33
N ASP A 81 -5.66 18.41 41.06
CA ASP A 81 -5.40 18.55 42.50
C ASP A 81 -4.38 19.67 42.80
N CYS A 82 -3.31 19.80 41.99
CA CYS A 82 -2.32 20.86 42.15
C CYS A 82 -2.91 22.25 41.87
N GLN A 83 -3.76 22.37 40.84
CA GLN A 83 -4.45 23.62 40.50
C GLN A 83 -5.43 24.03 41.61
N ALA A 84 -6.22 23.08 42.12
CA ALA A 84 -7.13 23.32 43.24
C ALA A 84 -6.36 23.74 44.51
N ALA A 85 -5.27 23.05 44.85
CA ALA A 85 -4.42 23.41 45.98
C ALA A 85 -3.79 24.81 45.81
N MET A 86 -3.36 25.17 44.61
CA MET A 86 -2.80 26.49 44.31
C MET A 86 -3.83 27.62 44.49
N VAL A 87 -5.12 27.37 44.23
CA VAL A 87 -6.18 28.35 44.46
C VAL A 87 -6.39 28.61 45.96
N LEU A 88 -6.32 27.55 46.78
CA LEU A 88 -6.47 27.61 48.23
C LEU A 88 -5.23 28.19 48.94
N GLN A 89 -4.04 28.03 48.36
CA GLN A 89 -2.77 28.48 48.92
C GLN A 89 -2.31 29.77 48.23
N LYS A 90 -2.59 30.95 48.82
CA LYS A 90 -2.12 32.24 48.31
C LYS A 90 -1.23 32.95 49.35
N PRO A 91 0.10 33.10 49.10
CA PRO A 91 0.85 32.61 47.94
C PRO A 91 1.05 31.09 47.95
N ALA A 92 1.17 30.48 46.77
CA ALA A 92 1.33 29.05 46.64
C ALA A 92 2.75 28.59 47.07
N PRO A 93 2.88 27.55 47.90
CA PRO A 93 4.17 27.07 48.37
C PRO A 93 4.95 26.38 47.25
N LEU A 94 6.27 26.43 47.36
CA LEU A 94 7.23 25.84 46.41
C LEU A 94 6.89 24.40 46.02
N LYS A 95 6.50 23.57 47.00
CA LYS A 95 6.14 22.15 46.81
C LYS A 95 4.96 21.96 45.87
N THR A 96 3.93 22.80 45.99
CA THR A 96 2.74 22.77 45.12
C THR A 96 3.11 23.23 43.72
N LEU A 97 3.89 24.31 43.59
CA LEU A 97 4.34 24.83 42.30
C LEU A 97 5.24 23.84 41.55
N LEU A 98 6.16 23.15 42.22
CA LEU A 98 7.02 22.13 41.60
C LEU A 98 6.21 20.93 41.08
N ARG A 99 5.23 20.46 41.86
CA ARG A 99 4.33 19.37 41.43
C ARG A 99 3.47 19.80 40.25
N LEU A 100 2.92 21.02 40.30
CA LEU A 100 2.16 21.61 39.21
C LEU A 100 3.00 21.69 37.93
N ALA A 101 4.22 22.24 38.01
CA ALA A 101 5.14 22.31 36.87
C ALA A 101 5.46 20.92 36.30
N ARG A 102 5.72 19.92 37.16
CA ARG A 102 5.97 18.55 36.71
C ARG A 102 4.78 17.96 35.95
N CYS A 103 3.56 18.12 36.48
CA CYS A 103 2.35 17.66 35.79
C CYS A 103 2.15 18.37 34.44
N GLN A 104 2.39 19.69 34.38
CA GLN A 104 2.26 20.45 33.14
C GLN A 104 3.28 19.99 32.08
N VAL A 105 4.54 19.73 32.47
CA VAL A 105 5.55 19.19 31.55
C VAL A 105 5.17 17.81 31.05
N ALA A 106 4.74 16.92 31.95
CA ALA A 106 4.34 15.55 31.62
C ALA A 106 3.12 15.49 30.66
N LEU A 107 2.24 16.48 30.72
CA LEU A 107 1.08 16.62 29.83
C LEU A 107 1.39 17.45 28.57
N ALA A 108 2.66 17.81 28.35
CA ALA A 108 3.12 18.65 27.26
C ALA A 108 2.48 20.06 27.22
N GLU A 109 2.02 20.59 28.36
CA GLU A 109 1.51 21.96 28.52
C GLU A 109 2.67 22.97 28.70
N MET A 110 3.43 23.21 27.63
CA MET A 110 4.70 23.97 27.71
C MET A 110 4.54 25.41 28.19
N MET A 111 3.52 26.13 27.72
CA MET A 111 3.32 27.54 28.05
C MET A 111 2.94 27.73 29.54
N PRO A 112 1.94 27.00 30.08
CA PRO A 112 1.70 26.96 31.53
C PRO A 112 2.93 26.50 32.33
N ALA A 113 3.62 25.46 31.87
CA ALA A 113 4.81 24.93 32.56
C ALA A 113 5.90 26.00 32.74
N LEU A 114 6.27 26.72 31.68
CA LEU A 114 7.29 27.78 31.76
C LEU A 114 6.89 28.90 32.73
N SER A 115 5.61 29.26 32.78
CA SER A 115 5.09 30.25 33.73
C SER A 115 5.22 29.77 35.17
N THR A 116 4.77 28.54 35.47
CA THR A 116 4.90 27.94 36.80
C THR A 116 6.36 27.78 37.22
N ILE A 117 7.23 27.32 36.32
CA ILE A 117 8.67 27.17 36.56
C ILE A 117 9.32 28.53 36.84
N LYS A 118 8.92 29.59 36.13
CA LYS A 118 9.38 30.95 36.41
C LYS A 118 9.04 31.37 37.84
N ASN A 119 7.84 31.06 38.32
CA ASN A 119 7.43 31.35 39.70
C ASN A 119 8.26 30.54 40.72
N VAL A 120 8.54 29.27 40.44
CA VAL A 120 9.43 28.44 41.27
C VAL A 120 10.84 29.05 41.35
N LEU A 121 11.42 29.44 40.22
CA LEU A 121 12.77 30.01 40.17
C LEU A 121 12.85 31.43 40.74
N ALA A 122 11.72 32.16 40.81
CA ALA A 122 11.66 33.43 41.52
C ALA A 122 11.77 33.23 43.05
N LEU A 123 11.22 32.13 43.57
CA LEU A 123 11.34 31.76 44.98
C LEU A 123 12.69 31.12 45.31
N GLU A 124 13.18 30.24 44.43
CA GLU A 124 14.44 29.53 44.60
C GLU A 124 15.22 29.47 43.27
N PRO A 125 16.10 30.46 42.99
CA PRO A 125 16.79 30.59 41.70
C PRO A 125 17.69 29.41 41.31
N LYS A 126 18.18 28.65 42.30
CA LYS A 126 19.08 27.50 42.11
C LYS A 126 18.36 26.15 42.25
N ASN A 127 17.03 26.12 42.24
CA ASN A 127 16.28 24.88 42.35
C ASN A 127 16.57 23.95 41.16
N VAL A 128 17.27 22.85 41.44
CA VAL A 128 17.75 21.89 40.42
C VAL A 128 16.59 21.29 39.62
N GLN A 129 15.49 20.94 40.29
CA GLN A 129 14.31 20.33 39.65
C GLN A 129 13.65 21.30 38.66
N ALA A 130 13.46 22.56 39.04
CA ALA A 130 12.90 23.57 38.15
C ALA A 130 13.83 23.90 36.96
N LEU A 131 15.15 23.91 37.17
CA LEU A 131 16.12 24.11 36.09
C LEU A 131 16.10 22.94 35.09
N GLN A 132 16.02 21.70 35.57
CA GLN A 132 15.88 20.50 34.73
C GLN A 132 14.57 20.51 33.93
N LEU A 133 13.43 20.79 34.58
CA LEU A 133 12.14 20.93 33.91
C LEU A 133 12.18 22.03 32.85
N ARG A 134 12.81 23.18 33.13
CA ARG A 134 12.96 24.28 32.17
C ARG A 134 13.77 23.86 30.93
N ALA A 135 14.90 23.19 31.14
CA ALA A 135 15.75 22.72 30.05
C ALA A 135 14.98 21.78 29.13
N ARG A 136 14.22 20.84 29.71
CA ARG A 136 13.37 19.89 28.98
C ARG A 136 12.28 20.59 28.18
N VAL A 137 11.56 21.56 28.76
CA VAL A 137 10.52 22.31 28.03
C VAL A 137 11.11 23.11 26.87
N ASN A 138 12.31 23.68 27.05
CA ASN A 138 13.00 24.40 25.98
C ASN A 138 13.47 23.49 24.84
N GLU A 139 13.98 22.30 25.17
CA GLU A 139 14.33 21.27 24.18
C GLU A 139 13.09 20.86 23.39
N LEU A 140 11.99 20.55 24.08
CA LEU A 140 10.74 20.18 23.44
C LEU A 140 10.17 21.28 22.54
N LYS A 141 10.23 22.53 23.00
CA LYS A 141 9.84 23.71 22.20
C LYS A 141 10.68 23.83 20.93
N THR A 142 11.98 23.56 21.03
CA THR A 142 12.90 23.58 19.88
C THR A 142 12.52 22.49 18.87
N HIS A 143 12.25 21.27 19.33
CA HIS A 143 11.80 20.18 18.46
C HIS A 143 10.45 20.46 17.81
N LEU A 144 9.49 21.06 18.52
CA LEU A 144 8.22 21.47 17.95
C LEU A 144 8.35 22.61 16.93
N ALA A 145 9.24 23.57 17.17
CA ALA A 145 9.53 24.61 16.17
C ALA A 145 10.15 24.00 14.90
N ASN A 146 11.09 23.06 15.07
CA ASN A 146 11.67 22.32 13.94
C ASN A 146 10.62 21.50 13.19
N LEU A 147 9.69 20.86 13.90
CA LEU A 147 8.56 20.14 13.32
C LEU A 147 7.68 21.06 12.48
N GLN A 148 7.30 22.22 13.01
CA GLN A 148 6.48 23.20 12.29
C GLN A 148 7.19 23.73 11.04
N ASN A 149 8.48 24.06 11.15
CA ASN A 149 9.29 24.50 10.02
C ASN A 149 9.43 23.40 8.95
N ALA A 150 9.63 22.14 9.36
CA ALA A 150 9.72 21.02 8.44
C ALA A 150 8.37 20.74 7.75
N LYS A 151 7.25 20.82 8.47
CA LYS A 151 5.90 20.73 7.91
C LYS A 151 5.65 21.82 6.86
N ALA A 152 6.02 23.07 7.17
CA ALA A 152 5.86 24.18 6.23
C ALA A 152 6.67 23.98 4.93
N LYS A 153 7.83 23.32 5.01
CA LYS A 153 8.66 22.96 3.85
C LYS A 153 8.26 21.64 3.19
N LYS A 154 7.27 20.92 3.73
CA LYS A 154 6.91 19.54 3.33
C LYS A 154 8.10 18.56 3.36
N ASP A 155 9.05 18.80 4.25
CA ASP A 155 10.22 17.92 4.41
C ASP A 155 9.87 16.78 5.37
N TRP A 156 9.29 15.71 4.83
CA TRP A 156 8.81 14.58 5.61
C TRP A 156 9.91 13.85 6.38
N GLY A 157 11.15 13.89 5.90
CA GLY A 157 12.31 13.32 6.58
C GLY A 157 12.60 14.05 7.89
N HIS A 158 12.65 15.38 7.85
CA HIS A 158 12.83 16.22 9.04
C HIS A 158 11.60 16.24 9.95
N VAL A 159 10.38 16.15 9.39
CA VAL A 159 9.14 15.98 10.20
C VAL A 159 9.24 14.71 11.03
N ARG A 160 9.64 13.57 10.43
CA ARG A 160 9.83 12.31 11.16
C ARG A 160 10.84 12.47 12.29
N LEU A 161 12.03 13.00 11.98
CA LEU A 161 13.09 13.18 12.95
C LEU A 161 12.65 14.08 14.13
N ALA A 162 11.93 15.16 13.83
CA ALA A 162 11.42 16.07 14.86
C ALA A 162 10.35 15.39 15.75
N ILE A 163 9.43 14.59 15.17
CA ILE A 163 8.48 13.80 15.95
C ILE A 163 9.21 12.77 16.83
N ASP A 164 10.17 12.03 16.27
CA ASP A 164 10.96 11.03 17.01
C ASP A 164 11.69 11.69 18.19
N LYS A 165 12.25 12.90 18.00
CA LYS A 165 12.88 13.67 19.07
C LYS A 165 11.89 14.14 20.12
N CYS A 166 10.73 14.67 19.74
CA CYS A 166 9.66 15.02 20.68
C CYS A 166 9.25 13.81 21.53
N LEU A 167 9.06 12.64 20.91
CA LEU A 167 8.71 11.40 21.60
C LEU A 167 9.81 10.96 22.55
N GLN A 168 11.07 10.96 22.11
CA GLN A 168 12.23 10.63 22.94
C GLN A 168 12.32 11.51 24.21
N THR A 169 12.04 12.82 24.08
CA THR A 169 12.03 13.76 25.23
C THR A 169 10.89 13.49 26.22
N ILE A 170 9.77 12.89 25.77
CA ILE A 170 8.62 12.53 26.61
C ILE A 170 8.79 11.13 27.22
N GLU A 171 9.15 10.14 26.41
CA GLU A 171 9.28 8.73 26.80
C GLU A 171 10.37 8.48 27.84
N ALA A 172 11.40 9.34 27.90
CA ALA A 172 12.48 9.23 28.91
C ALA A 172 11.98 9.24 30.37
N GLU A 173 10.77 9.74 30.63
CA GLU A 173 10.16 9.82 31.97
C GLU A 173 8.84 9.03 32.06
N ASP A 174 8.52 8.20 31.04
CA ASP A 174 7.24 7.49 30.89
C ASP A 174 6.01 8.42 30.94
N ASP A 175 6.14 9.62 30.37
CA ASP A 175 5.06 10.62 30.32
C ASP A 175 4.00 10.28 29.25
N GLU A 176 2.76 10.79 29.42
CA GLU A 176 1.66 10.52 28.49
C GLU A 176 1.90 11.26 27.17
N VAL A 177 2.19 10.53 26.09
CA VAL A 177 2.30 11.13 24.75
C VAL A 177 0.97 11.80 24.39
N PRO A 178 0.96 13.06 23.93
CA PRO A 178 -0.26 13.74 23.50
C PRO A 178 -0.94 13.06 22.31
N VAL A 179 -2.28 12.99 22.30
CA VAL A 179 -3.05 12.43 21.19
C VAL A 179 -2.69 13.09 19.86
N GLN A 180 -2.51 14.41 19.86
CA GLN A 180 -2.17 15.20 18.68
C GLN A 180 -0.87 14.74 18.00
N TRP A 181 0.09 14.23 18.77
CA TRP A 181 1.38 13.79 18.23
C TRP A 181 1.26 12.41 17.60
N ARG A 182 0.39 11.55 18.15
CA ARG A 182 0.01 10.30 17.49
C ARG A 182 -0.71 10.57 16.18
N LEU A 183 -1.62 11.55 16.14
CA LEU A 183 -2.27 11.99 14.90
C LEU A 183 -1.24 12.47 13.87
N TRP A 184 -0.27 13.29 14.28
CA TRP A 184 0.82 13.72 13.38
C TRP A 184 1.65 12.57 12.84
N ARG A 185 1.86 11.50 13.61
CA ARG A 185 2.55 10.31 13.13
C ARG A 185 1.77 9.60 12.04
N ILE A 186 0.45 9.48 12.18
CA ILE A 186 -0.42 8.92 11.14
C ILE A 186 -0.36 9.79 9.87
N GLU A 187 -0.55 11.10 10.02
CA GLU A 187 -0.51 12.07 8.90
C GLU A 187 0.85 12.05 8.18
N LEU A 188 1.95 11.93 8.92
CA LEU A 188 3.29 11.81 8.35
C LEU A 188 3.44 10.54 7.50
N GLU A 189 3.07 9.38 8.03
CA GLU A 189 3.25 8.12 7.28
C GLU A 189 2.32 8.05 6.06
N LEU A 190 1.12 8.66 6.14
CA LEU A 190 0.24 8.88 4.98
C LEU A 190 0.94 9.73 3.90
N ALA A 191 1.48 10.89 4.28
CA ALA A 191 2.16 11.78 3.34
C ALA A 191 3.39 11.15 2.68
N ARG A 192 4.07 10.24 3.38
CA ARG A 192 5.20 9.47 2.85
C ARG A 192 4.79 8.29 1.96
N GLY A 193 3.50 7.99 1.86
CA GLY A 193 2.99 6.81 1.15
C GLY A 193 3.34 5.48 1.81
N ASN A 194 3.66 5.49 3.11
CA ASN A 194 4.02 4.29 3.87
C ASN A 194 2.80 3.71 4.57
N TRP A 195 1.99 2.97 3.82
CA TRP A 195 0.67 2.50 4.23
C TRP A 195 0.70 1.56 5.45
N ASP A 196 1.70 0.71 5.55
CA ASP A 196 1.84 -0.24 6.66
C ASP A 196 2.19 0.49 7.96
N ALA A 197 3.12 1.45 7.89
CA ALA A 197 3.45 2.30 9.03
C ALA A 197 2.28 3.20 9.45
N ALA A 198 1.52 3.73 8.47
CA ALA A 198 0.31 4.50 8.75
C ALA A 198 -0.77 3.64 9.43
N ASN A 199 -0.94 2.38 8.99
CA ASN A 199 -1.84 1.42 9.63
C ASN A 199 -1.40 1.10 11.07
N ALA A 200 -0.11 0.84 11.29
CA ALA A 200 0.44 0.57 12.60
C ALA A 200 0.26 1.77 13.56
N ALA A 201 0.57 2.98 13.09
CA ALA A 201 0.40 4.22 13.87
C ALA A 201 -1.07 4.48 14.22
N ALA A 202 -2.00 4.23 13.29
CA ALA A 202 -3.43 4.40 13.54
C ALA A 202 -3.97 3.39 14.56
N ASN A 203 -3.51 2.13 14.49
CA ASN A 203 -3.84 1.11 15.49
C ASN A 203 -3.29 1.46 16.87
N ASP A 204 -2.06 1.96 16.93
CA ASP A 204 -1.45 2.40 18.18
C ASP A 204 -2.23 3.55 18.83
N ALA A 205 -2.59 4.56 18.04
CA ALA A 205 -3.42 5.67 18.49
C ALA A 205 -4.78 5.21 19.01
N LEU A 206 -5.41 4.22 18.37
CA LEU A 206 -6.68 3.64 18.84
C LEU A 206 -6.55 2.87 20.15
N ARG A 207 -5.43 2.20 20.41
CA ARG A 207 -5.21 1.52 21.70
C ARG A 207 -5.14 2.51 22.86
N SER A 208 -4.54 3.67 22.63
CA SER A 208 -4.46 4.73 23.66
C SER A 208 -5.74 5.56 23.77
N HIS A 209 -6.40 5.85 22.65
CA HIS A 209 -7.53 6.77 22.57
C HIS A 209 -8.64 6.22 21.68
N SER A 210 -9.27 5.12 22.10
CA SER A 210 -10.29 4.39 21.32
C SER A 210 -11.54 5.22 20.99
N ASN A 211 -11.88 6.20 21.84
CA ASN A 211 -13.06 7.06 21.70
C ASN A 211 -12.73 8.47 21.20
N SER A 212 -11.58 8.68 20.55
CA SER A 212 -11.28 9.97 19.92
C SER A 212 -11.88 10.03 18.50
N PRO A 213 -12.75 11.01 18.19
CA PRO A 213 -13.28 11.21 16.84
C PRO A 213 -12.18 11.41 15.80
N ASP A 214 -11.13 12.19 16.13
CA ASP A 214 -10.00 12.45 15.24
C ASP A 214 -9.20 11.18 14.91
N VAL A 215 -8.94 10.33 15.92
CA VAL A 215 -8.22 9.06 15.72
C VAL A 215 -9.05 8.13 14.84
N LEU A 216 -10.36 8.03 15.08
CA LEU A 216 -11.27 7.22 14.26
C LEU A 216 -11.38 7.73 12.82
N ALA A 217 -11.42 9.06 12.63
CA ALA A 217 -11.44 9.68 11.31
C ALA A 217 -10.15 9.40 10.53
N LEU A 218 -8.97 9.56 11.15
CA LEU A 218 -7.69 9.23 10.53
C LEU A 218 -7.54 7.73 10.27
N ARG A 219 -8.02 6.86 11.18
CA ARG A 219 -8.06 5.42 10.91
C ARG A 219 -8.89 5.11 9.67
N GLY A 220 -10.06 5.74 9.57
CA GLY A 220 -10.92 5.67 8.38
C GLY A 220 -10.18 6.11 7.12
N LEU A 221 -9.40 7.19 7.19
CA LEU A 221 -8.62 7.71 6.06
C LEU A 221 -7.54 6.71 5.62
N VAL A 222 -6.78 6.15 6.57
CA VAL A 222 -5.76 5.13 6.31
C VAL A 222 -6.38 3.92 5.60
N LEU A 223 -7.53 3.44 6.08
CA LEU A 223 -8.25 2.33 5.46
C LEU A 223 -8.78 2.68 4.07
N PHE A 224 -9.27 3.91 3.88
CA PHE A 224 -9.74 4.41 2.59
C PHE A 224 -8.62 4.42 1.56
N VAL A 225 -7.47 5.02 1.86
CA VAL A 225 -6.33 5.06 0.94
C VAL A 225 -5.74 3.67 0.70
N SER A 226 -5.84 2.75 1.67
CA SER A 226 -5.47 1.33 1.53
C SER A 226 -6.50 0.50 0.74
N GLY A 227 -7.57 1.12 0.22
CA GLY A 227 -8.62 0.42 -0.56
C GLY A 227 -9.63 -0.39 0.25
N LYS A 228 -9.60 -0.33 1.59
CA LYS A 228 -10.49 -1.06 2.49
C LYS A 228 -11.75 -0.24 2.81
N LEU A 229 -12.55 0.03 1.78
CA LEU A 229 -13.69 0.96 1.84
C LEU A 229 -14.75 0.62 2.90
N PRO A 230 -15.20 -0.66 3.08
CA PRO A 230 -16.21 -0.97 4.08
C PRO A 230 -15.74 -0.69 5.52
N GLN A 231 -14.49 -1.05 5.81
CA GLN A 231 -13.87 -0.83 7.11
C GLN A 231 -13.63 0.67 7.35
N ALA A 232 -13.21 1.41 6.31
CA ALA A 232 -13.10 2.86 6.37
C ALA A 232 -14.44 3.50 6.76
N LEU A 233 -15.53 3.08 6.11
CA LEU A 233 -16.87 3.60 6.38
C LEU A 233 -17.29 3.32 7.83
N GLN A 234 -17.03 2.13 8.37
CA GLN A 234 -17.34 1.76 9.76
C GLN A 234 -16.63 2.68 10.77
N HIS A 235 -15.33 2.94 10.59
CA HIS A 235 -14.59 3.81 11.50
C HIS A 235 -15.05 5.27 11.42
N VAL A 236 -15.30 5.76 10.21
CA VAL A 236 -15.80 7.14 10.01
C VAL A 236 -17.20 7.32 10.59
N GLN A 237 -18.09 6.34 10.43
CA GLN A 237 -19.39 6.37 11.10
C GLN A 237 -19.26 6.35 12.61
N SER A 238 -18.29 5.62 13.15
CA SER A 238 -18.02 5.59 14.59
C SER A 238 -17.54 6.95 15.10
N ALA A 239 -16.68 7.64 14.35
CA ALA A 239 -16.29 9.02 14.65
C ALA A 239 -17.52 9.95 14.69
N LEU A 240 -18.40 9.85 13.69
CA LEU A 240 -19.60 10.69 13.59
C LEU A 240 -20.69 10.36 14.62
N ARG A 241 -20.66 9.16 15.23
CA ARG A 241 -21.53 8.85 16.38
C ARG A 241 -21.07 9.56 17.65
N LEU A 242 -19.76 9.79 17.78
CA LEU A 242 -19.19 10.49 18.93
C LEU A 242 -19.25 12.02 18.75
N ASP A 243 -19.00 12.49 17.53
CA ASP A 243 -19.09 13.90 17.15
C ASP A 243 -19.75 14.03 15.77
N PRO A 244 -21.08 14.29 15.73
CA PRO A 244 -21.82 14.45 14.48
C PRO A 244 -21.32 15.59 13.58
N ASP A 245 -20.72 16.64 14.17
CA ASP A 245 -20.24 17.83 13.47
C ASP A 245 -18.75 17.72 13.07
N HIS A 246 -18.16 16.52 13.24
CA HIS A 246 -16.77 16.30 12.88
C HIS A 246 -16.54 16.39 11.37
N ASP A 247 -16.14 17.58 10.93
CA ASP A 247 -15.98 18.01 9.55
C ASP A 247 -15.09 17.08 8.68
N ARG A 248 -13.93 16.64 9.20
CA ARG A 248 -13.05 15.70 8.51
C ARG A 248 -13.74 14.36 8.25
N ALA A 249 -14.46 13.82 9.24
CA ALA A 249 -15.18 12.56 9.11
C ALA A 249 -16.40 12.68 8.19
N GLN A 250 -17.14 13.79 8.22
CA GLN A 250 -18.28 14.01 7.32
C GLN A 250 -17.84 13.99 5.85
N ARG A 251 -16.77 14.73 5.52
CA ARG A 251 -16.20 14.75 4.15
C ARG A 251 -15.72 13.37 3.74
N LEU A 252 -14.97 12.69 4.61
CA LEU A 252 -14.44 11.36 4.30
C LEU A 252 -15.57 10.34 4.10
N ARG A 253 -16.64 10.38 4.89
CA ARG A 253 -17.80 9.49 4.73
C ARG A 253 -18.40 9.61 3.32
N LYS A 254 -18.57 10.84 2.84
CA LYS A 254 -19.11 11.12 1.50
C LYS A 254 -18.15 10.58 0.43
N ARG A 255 -16.85 10.87 0.55
CA ARG A 255 -15.82 10.36 -0.37
C ARG A 255 -15.81 8.84 -0.46
N VAL A 256 -15.82 8.14 0.68
CA VAL A 256 -15.80 6.66 0.74
C VAL A 256 -17.01 6.09 0.00
N LYS A 257 -18.23 6.59 0.27
CA LYS A 257 -19.46 6.13 -0.37
C LYS A 257 -19.48 6.39 -1.87
N ASP A 258 -19.08 7.60 -2.28
CA ASP A 258 -19.07 7.97 -3.70
C ASP A 258 -18.07 7.10 -4.48
N VAL A 259 -16.86 6.88 -3.94
CA VAL A 259 -15.83 6.04 -4.56
C VAL A 259 -16.27 4.58 -4.62
N GLU A 260 -16.89 4.05 -3.56
CA GLU A 260 -17.40 2.67 -3.54
C GLU A 260 -18.44 2.44 -4.64
N ARG A 261 -19.43 3.32 -4.73
CA ARG A 261 -20.48 3.27 -5.76
C ARG A 261 -19.89 3.39 -7.16
N LEU A 262 -19.09 4.43 -7.44
CA LEU A 262 -18.53 4.68 -8.78
C LEU A 262 -17.60 3.55 -9.23
N LYS A 263 -16.82 2.98 -8.31
CA LYS A 263 -15.98 1.81 -8.60
C LYS A 263 -16.85 0.63 -9.03
N GLU A 264 -17.95 0.37 -8.33
CA GLU A 264 -18.83 -0.75 -8.66
C GLU A 264 -19.59 -0.51 -9.97
N ASP A 265 -20.12 0.70 -10.18
CA ASP A 265 -20.76 1.08 -11.45
C ASP A 265 -19.80 0.88 -12.64
N GLY A 266 -18.54 1.31 -12.49
CA GLY A 266 -17.50 1.09 -13.50
C GLY A 266 -17.18 -0.40 -13.72
N ASN A 267 -17.14 -1.21 -12.66
CA ASN A 267 -16.95 -2.65 -12.78
C ASN A 267 -18.11 -3.34 -13.50
N VAL A 268 -19.34 -2.92 -13.23
CA VAL A 268 -20.55 -3.42 -13.89
C VAL A 268 -20.53 -3.07 -15.37
N ALA A 269 -20.26 -1.80 -15.71
CA ALA A 269 -20.14 -1.35 -17.10
C ALA A 269 -19.02 -2.09 -17.85
N PHE A 270 -17.87 -2.30 -17.21
CA PHE A 270 -16.76 -3.06 -17.79
C PHE A 270 -17.16 -4.51 -18.12
N LYS A 271 -17.86 -5.19 -17.20
CA LYS A 271 -18.36 -6.55 -17.42
C LYS A 271 -19.43 -6.62 -18.50
N ALA A 272 -20.23 -5.57 -18.66
CA ALA A 272 -21.24 -5.43 -19.72
C ALA A 272 -20.62 -5.08 -21.09
N GLY A 273 -19.33 -4.76 -21.15
CA GLY A 273 -18.65 -4.32 -22.38
C GLY A 273 -18.86 -2.85 -22.73
N HIS A 274 -19.51 -2.07 -21.85
CA HIS A 274 -19.67 -0.62 -22.00
C HIS A 274 -18.39 0.09 -21.51
N TYR A 275 -17.33 0.00 -22.31
CA TYR A 275 -16.00 0.43 -21.89
C TYR A 275 -15.88 1.95 -21.70
N GLU A 276 -16.54 2.75 -22.54
CA GLU A 276 -16.58 4.21 -22.41
C GLU A 276 -17.23 4.65 -21.09
N GLU A 277 -18.37 4.05 -20.74
CA GLU A 277 -19.05 4.30 -19.47
C GLU A 277 -18.17 3.88 -18.29
N ALA A 278 -17.51 2.72 -18.37
CA ALA A 278 -16.59 2.28 -17.32
C ALA A 278 -15.42 3.25 -17.11
N ILE A 279 -14.85 3.80 -18.20
CA ILE A 279 -13.78 4.81 -18.14
C ILE A 279 -14.27 6.08 -17.42
N GLU A 280 -15.48 6.56 -17.75
CA GLU A 280 -16.08 7.72 -17.11
C GLU A 280 -16.26 7.49 -15.61
N LYS A 281 -16.86 6.36 -15.21
CA LYS A 281 -17.08 6.02 -13.79
C LYS A 281 -15.78 5.90 -13.01
N TYR A 282 -14.76 5.26 -13.57
CA TYR A 282 -13.45 5.20 -12.94
C TYR A 282 -12.78 6.58 -12.86
N GLY A 283 -12.96 7.44 -13.87
CA GLY A 283 -12.51 8.83 -13.85
C GLY A 283 -13.13 9.64 -12.72
N GLU A 284 -14.47 9.60 -12.60
CA GLU A 284 -15.17 10.24 -11.49
C GLU A 284 -14.70 9.72 -10.12
N ALA A 285 -14.47 8.40 -10.00
CA ALA A 285 -13.96 7.81 -8.76
C ALA A 285 -12.57 8.35 -8.42
N LEU A 286 -11.68 8.49 -9.41
CA LEU A 286 -10.33 9.04 -9.25
C LEU A 286 -10.36 10.51 -8.79
N ASP A 287 -11.35 11.29 -9.24
CA ASP A 287 -11.53 12.67 -8.80
C ASP A 287 -11.96 12.74 -7.33
N ARG A 288 -12.84 11.82 -6.88
CA ARG A 288 -13.26 11.76 -5.46
C ARG A 288 -12.18 11.25 -4.52
N VAL A 289 -11.32 10.35 -5.00
CA VAL A 289 -10.11 9.94 -4.26
C VAL A 289 -9.15 11.11 -4.16
N GLY A 290 -8.92 11.85 -5.25
CA GLY A 290 -7.99 12.96 -5.31
C GLY A 290 -6.53 12.52 -5.44
N LYS A 291 -5.62 13.51 -5.45
CA LYS A 291 -4.17 13.34 -5.65
C LYS A 291 -3.33 14.11 -4.62
N SER A 292 -3.89 14.37 -3.44
CA SER A 292 -3.20 15.14 -2.39
C SER A 292 -1.94 14.41 -1.93
N GLU A 293 -0.81 15.12 -1.91
CA GLU A 293 0.46 14.59 -1.37
C GLU A 293 0.34 14.22 0.11
N GLU A 294 -0.48 14.93 0.88
CA GLU A 294 -0.70 14.67 2.30
C GLU A 294 -1.42 13.34 2.55
N GLU A 295 -2.16 12.85 1.55
CA GLU A 295 -2.80 11.53 1.55
C GLU A 295 -2.00 10.52 0.71
N GLY A 296 -0.71 10.78 0.49
CA GLY A 296 0.21 9.93 -0.27
C GLY A 296 -0.23 9.72 -1.73
N GLY A 297 -0.82 10.75 -2.33
CA GLY A 297 -1.29 10.72 -3.72
C GLY A 297 -2.56 9.90 -3.91
N GLY A 298 -3.36 9.67 -2.87
CA GLY A 298 -4.60 8.88 -2.94
C GLY A 298 -4.40 7.37 -2.75
N GLY A 299 -3.16 6.94 -2.53
CA GLY A 299 -2.79 5.58 -2.12
C GLY A 299 -3.23 4.43 -3.02
N GLN A 300 -3.32 3.25 -2.42
CA GLN A 300 -3.61 1.99 -3.10
C GLN A 300 -4.98 2.00 -3.82
N ILE A 301 -5.99 2.68 -3.26
CA ILE A 301 -7.29 2.81 -3.93
C ILE A 301 -7.17 3.57 -5.25
N ARG A 302 -6.38 4.65 -5.30
CA ARG A 302 -6.11 5.37 -6.54
C ARG A 302 -5.37 4.49 -7.55
N ALA A 303 -4.31 3.80 -7.10
CA ALA A 303 -3.53 2.90 -7.94
C ALA A 303 -4.40 1.80 -8.56
N THR A 304 -5.35 1.26 -7.79
CA THR A 304 -6.30 0.24 -8.25
C THR A 304 -7.24 0.79 -9.31
N LEU A 305 -7.84 1.97 -9.08
CA LEU A 305 -8.74 2.61 -10.05
C LEU A 305 -8.02 2.96 -11.37
N LEU A 306 -6.78 3.47 -11.29
CA LEU A 306 -5.93 3.70 -12.46
C LEU A 306 -5.66 2.40 -13.23
N SER A 307 -5.34 1.31 -12.53
CA SER A 307 -5.11 0.01 -13.16
C SER A 307 -6.37 -0.56 -13.83
N ASN A 308 -7.54 -0.34 -13.24
CA ASN A 308 -8.82 -0.74 -13.82
C ASN A 308 -9.11 0.06 -15.09
N ARG A 309 -9.00 1.40 -15.03
CA ARG A 309 -9.22 2.29 -16.17
C ARG A 309 -8.23 2.03 -17.31
N ALA A 310 -6.96 1.80 -17.01
CA ALA A 310 -5.95 1.40 -18.00
C ALA A 310 -6.31 0.09 -18.70
N THR A 311 -6.81 -0.90 -17.95
CA THR A 311 -7.26 -2.17 -18.54
C THR A 311 -8.46 -1.96 -19.46
N THR A 312 -9.38 -1.05 -19.11
CA THR A 312 -10.51 -0.68 -19.95
C THR A 312 -10.08 0.10 -21.20
N LEU A 313 -9.16 1.04 -21.08
CA LEU A 313 -8.60 1.80 -22.21
C LEU A 313 -7.90 0.88 -23.21
N LEU A 314 -7.18 -0.13 -22.73
CA LEU A 314 -6.55 -1.13 -23.59
C LEU A 314 -7.58 -1.95 -24.39
N LYS A 315 -8.81 -2.15 -23.87
CA LYS A 315 -9.90 -2.82 -24.62
C LYS A 315 -10.46 -1.99 -25.77
N LEU A 316 -10.22 -0.68 -25.76
CA LEU A 316 -10.60 0.27 -26.81
C LEU A 316 -9.40 0.67 -27.69
N ASP A 317 -8.28 -0.06 -27.62
CA ASP A 317 -7.03 0.24 -28.32
C ASP A 317 -6.44 1.64 -28.02
N ARG A 318 -6.81 2.26 -26.89
CA ARG A 318 -6.30 3.56 -26.43
C ARG A 318 -5.02 3.39 -25.60
N GLN A 319 -3.99 2.87 -26.25
CA GLN A 319 -2.74 2.40 -25.61
C GLN A 319 -1.95 3.51 -24.91
N GLU A 320 -1.88 4.71 -25.50
CA GLU A 320 -1.13 5.84 -24.93
C GLU A 320 -1.74 6.30 -23.60
N GLU A 321 -3.06 6.45 -23.54
CA GLU A 321 -3.77 6.83 -22.31
C GLU A 321 -3.69 5.72 -21.26
N ALA A 322 -3.80 4.46 -21.69
CA ALA A 322 -3.63 3.31 -20.79
C ALA A 322 -2.22 3.28 -20.17
N LEU A 323 -1.19 3.67 -20.94
CA LEU A 323 0.19 3.74 -20.46
C LEU A 323 0.34 4.82 -19.38
N VAL A 324 -0.22 6.02 -19.61
CA VAL A 324 -0.22 7.12 -18.63
C VAL A 324 -0.85 6.69 -17.29
N ASP A 325 -2.01 6.03 -17.33
CA ASP A 325 -2.67 5.54 -16.13
C ASP A 325 -1.86 4.46 -15.42
N THR A 326 -1.25 3.56 -16.18
CA THR A 326 -0.47 2.46 -15.61
C THR A 326 0.82 2.96 -14.96
N ASP A 327 1.51 3.91 -15.58
CA ASP A 327 2.69 4.56 -15.00
C ASP A 327 2.33 5.36 -13.75
N ALA A 328 1.19 6.06 -13.75
CA ALA A 328 0.70 6.74 -12.56
C ALA A 328 0.36 5.75 -11.43
N SER A 329 -0.20 4.57 -11.76
CA SER A 329 -0.48 3.50 -10.79
C SER A 329 0.81 2.95 -10.17
N LEU A 330 1.81 2.63 -11.00
CA LEU A 330 3.10 2.08 -10.58
C LEU A 330 3.97 3.10 -9.82
N LYS A 331 3.77 4.41 -10.05
CA LYS A 331 4.41 5.45 -9.22
C LYS A 331 3.93 5.42 -7.77
N ILE A 332 2.67 5.01 -7.53
CA ILE A 332 2.09 4.92 -6.18
C ILE A 332 2.38 3.54 -5.57
N VAL A 333 2.20 2.47 -6.35
CA VAL A 333 2.44 1.08 -5.91
C VAL A 333 3.34 0.37 -6.92
N PRO A 334 4.68 0.50 -6.79
CA PRO A 334 5.63 -0.11 -7.73
C PRO A 334 5.56 -1.63 -7.80
N SER A 335 5.18 -2.29 -6.69
CA SER A 335 5.05 -3.75 -6.57
C SER A 335 3.71 -4.30 -7.09
N SER A 336 2.87 -3.48 -7.73
CA SER A 336 1.58 -3.93 -8.23
C SER A 336 1.74 -4.83 -9.46
N PHE A 337 1.73 -6.15 -9.25
CA PHE A 337 1.82 -7.12 -10.36
C PHE A 337 0.69 -6.95 -11.38
N LYS A 338 -0.50 -6.48 -10.95
CA LYS A 338 -1.63 -6.21 -11.84
C LYS A 338 -1.34 -5.05 -12.79
N ALA A 339 -0.75 -3.97 -12.28
CA ALA A 339 -0.37 -2.81 -13.09
C ALA A 339 0.83 -3.14 -13.99
N LEU A 340 1.85 -3.85 -13.49
CA LEU A 340 2.97 -4.33 -14.30
C LEU A 340 2.50 -5.20 -15.46
N ARG A 341 1.59 -6.16 -15.20
CA ARG A 341 0.97 -6.99 -16.25
C ARG A 341 0.23 -6.16 -17.28
N THR A 342 -0.58 -5.19 -16.85
CA THR A 342 -1.29 -4.31 -17.79
C THR A 342 -0.32 -3.49 -18.64
N ARG A 343 0.76 -2.95 -18.05
CA ARG A 343 1.81 -2.22 -18.79
C ARG A 343 2.54 -3.11 -19.79
N ALA A 344 2.89 -4.32 -19.40
CA ALA A 344 3.51 -5.30 -20.28
C ALA A 344 2.63 -5.59 -21.49
N ARG A 345 1.32 -5.78 -21.29
CA ARG A 345 0.36 -5.97 -22.38
C ARG A 345 0.29 -4.75 -23.31
N ILE A 346 0.27 -3.54 -22.76
CA ILE A 346 0.32 -2.30 -23.55
C ILE A 346 1.59 -2.26 -24.40
N TYR A 347 2.75 -2.60 -23.83
CA TYR A 347 4.00 -2.65 -24.57
C TYR A 347 4.04 -3.72 -25.66
N VAL A 348 3.40 -4.88 -25.46
CA VAL A 348 3.23 -5.89 -26.51
C VAL A 348 2.43 -5.32 -27.69
N HIS A 349 1.34 -4.59 -27.41
CA HIS A 349 0.55 -3.92 -28.45
C HIS A 349 1.33 -2.82 -29.20
N LEU A 350 2.24 -2.14 -28.51
CA LEU A 350 3.14 -1.15 -29.09
C LEU A 350 4.40 -1.75 -29.74
N GLU A 351 4.49 -3.09 -29.84
CA GLU A 351 5.65 -3.84 -30.36
C GLU A 351 6.97 -3.54 -29.63
N ARG A 352 6.90 -3.05 -28.39
CA ARG A 352 8.04 -2.77 -27.51
C ARG A 352 8.35 -3.98 -26.64
N TYR A 353 8.70 -5.09 -27.27
CA TYR A 353 8.78 -6.40 -26.61
C TYR A 353 9.84 -6.48 -25.51
N ASP A 354 11.01 -5.82 -25.67
CA ASP A 354 12.09 -5.88 -24.66
C ASP A 354 11.62 -5.34 -23.29
N VAL A 355 10.92 -4.20 -23.26
CA VAL A 355 10.36 -3.62 -22.03
C VAL A 355 9.13 -4.38 -21.52
N ALA A 356 8.33 -4.96 -22.42
CA ALA A 356 7.20 -5.82 -22.04
C ALA A 356 7.67 -7.06 -21.25
N ILE A 357 8.74 -7.71 -21.72
CA ILE A 357 9.32 -8.88 -21.06
C ILE A 357 9.86 -8.53 -19.68
N ALA A 358 10.51 -7.38 -19.51
CA ALA A 358 10.99 -6.91 -18.22
C ALA A 358 9.83 -6.71 -17.22
N ASP A 359 8.72 -6.09 -17.67
CA ASP A 359 7.53 -5.92 -16.84
C ASP A 359 6.85 -7.24 -16.51
N PHE A 360 6.75 -8.19 -17.45
CA PHE A 360 6.21 -9.53 -17.16
C PHE A 360 7.06 -10.29 -16.14
N LYS A 361 8.39 -10.23 -16.25
CA LYS A 361 9.30 -10.85 -15.27
C LYS A 361 9.12 -10.25 -13.87
N SER A 362 9.03 -8.92 -13.80
CA SER A 362 8.76 -8.20 -12.55
C SER A 362 7.39 -8.56 -11.98
N ALA A 363 6.35 -8.62 -12.82
CA ALA A 363 5.01 -9.03 -12.41
C ALA A 363 4.99 -10.46 -11.86
N ILE A 364 5.73 -11.40 -12.47
CA ILE A 364 5.84 -12.78 -11.98
C ILE A 364 6.56 -12.83 -10.63
N HIS A 365 7.62 -12.04 -10.46
CA HIS A 365 8.35 -11.97 -9.19
C HIS A 365 7.40 -11.51 -8.06
N GLU A 366 6.72 -10.39 -8.24
CA GLU A 366 5.77 -9.85 -7.26
C GLU A 366 4.57 -10.80 -7.02
N ALA A 367 4.03 -11.41 -8.08
CA ALA A 367 2.92 -12.36 -7.97
C ALA A 367 3.30 -13.69 -7.32
N SER A 368 4.59 -14.05 -7.29
CA SER A 368 5.08 -15.28 -6.65
C SER A 368 5.27 -15.12 -5.14
N THR A 369 5.21 -13.90 -4.61
CA THR A 369 5.21 -13.64 -3.17
C THR A 369 3.89 -14.11 -2.56
N GLU A 370 3.96 -14.81 -1.43
CA GLU A 370 2.82 -15.48 -0.80
C GLU A 370 1.67 -14.51 -0.49
N GLY A 371 0.43 -14.91 -0.86
CA GLY A 371 -0.80 -14.15 -0.57
C GLY A 371 -1.16 -13.03 -1.55
N LEU A 372 -0.34 -12.75 -2.57
CA LEU A 372 -0.59 -11.65 -3.51
C LEU A 372 -1.33 -12.04 -4.80
N ALA A 373 -1.10 -13.25 -5.32
CA ALA A 373 -1.75 -13.75 -6.54
C ALA A 373 -2.09 -15.23 -6.43
N SER A 374 -3.04 -15.69 -7.26
CA SER A 374 -3.34 -17.11 -7.35
C SER A 374 -2.29 -17.85 -8.18
N GLY A 375 -2.12 -19.15 -7.94
CA GLY A 375 -1.25 -19.98 -8.79
C GLY A 375 -1.68 -19.98 -10.26
N ALA A 376 -2.95 -19.69 -10.56
CA ALA A 376 -3.44 -19.52 -11.93
C ALA A 376 -2.94 -18.22 -12.57
N ASP A 377 -2.89 -17.12 -11.82
CA ASP A 377 -2.37 -15.83 -12.30
C ASP A 377 -0.89 -15.94 -12.67
N VAL A 378 -0.09 -16.58 -11.81
CA VAL A 378 1.34 -16.80 -12.07
C VAL A 378 1.55 -17.66 -13.33
N ARG A 379 0.74 -18.70 -13.53
CA ARG A 379 0.77 -19.50 -14.76
C ARG A 379 0.39 -18.68 -15.99
N ALA A 380 -0.66 -17.86 -15.91
CA ALA A 380 -1.09 -16.99 -17.01
C ALA A 380 0.01 -15.99 -17.40
N LEU A 381 0.65 -15.35 -16.40
CA LEU A 381 1.78 -14.45 -16.62
C LEU A 381 2.96 -15.15 -17.30
N ARG A 382 3.30 -16.38 -16.89
CA ARG A 382 4.37 -17.17 -17.53
C ARG A 382 4.03 -17.51 -18.98
N THR A 383 2.77 -17.79 -19.29
CA THR A 383 2.32 -18.04 -20.67
C THR A 383 2.42 -16.77 -21.52
N GLU A 384 1.98 -15.62 -20.99
CA GLU A 384 2.09 -14.32 -21.68
C GLU A 384 3.56 -13.91 -21.89
N LEU A 385 4.42 -14.15 -20.90
CA LEU A 385 5.86 -13.93 -21.01
C LEU A 385 6.46 -14.76 -22.15
N LYS A 386 6.18 -16.06 -22.21
CA LYS A 386 6.66 -16.93 -23.31
C LYS A 386 6.21 -16.43 -24.67
N LYS A 387 4.96 -15.96 -24.78
CA LYS A 387 4.44 -15.38 -26.02
C LYS A 387 5.20 -14.10 -26.38
N ALA A 388 5.42 -13.20 -25.44
CA ALA A 388 6.18 -11.97 -25.66
C ALA A 388 7.66 -12.25 -26.04
N GLU A 389 8.28 -13.27 -25.46
CA GLU A 389 9.63 -13.72 -25.84
C GLU A 389 9.67 -14.30 -27.26
N ALA A 390 8.65 -15.08 -27.65
CA ALA A 390 8.50 -15.56 -29.02
C ALA A 390 8.25 -14.40 -30.01
N ASP A 391 7.42 -13.43 -29.65
CA ASP A 391 7.15 -12.24 -30.46
C ASP A 391 8.42 -11.37 -30.60
N LEU A 392 9.22 -11.22 -29.53
CA LEU A 392 10.53 -10.55 -29.59
C LEU A 392 11.46 -11.28 -30.56
N LYS A 393 11.59 -12.61 -30.42
CA LYS A 393 12.41 -13.44 -31.31
C LYS A 393 11.98 -13.27 -32.76
N ARG A 394 10.67 -13.31 -33.03
CA ARG A 394 10.10 -13.08 -34.37
C ARG A 394 10.34 -11.68 -34.90
N SER A 395 10.35 -10.65 -34.05
CA SER A 395 10.65 -9.28 -34.47
C SER A 395 12.13 -9.05 -34.81
N LYS A 396 13.03 -9.84 -34.20
CA LYS A 396 14.48 -9.81 -34.46
C LYS A 396 14.88 -10.75 -35.60
N SER A 397 14.09 -11.79 -35.86
CA SER A 397 14.36 -12.73 -36.96
C SER A 397 14.04 -12.10 -38.32
N LYS A 398 14.79 -12.53 -39.33
CA LYS A 398 14.62 -12.06 -40.70
C LYS A 398 13.28 -12.57 -41.25
N ASP A 399 12.42 -11.67 -41.75
CA ASP A 399 11.18 -12.10 -42.42
C ASP A 399 11.46 -12.55 -43.86
N TYR A 400 11.68 -13.84 -44.05
CA TYR A 400 11.97 -14.44 -45.37
C TYR A 400 10.86 -14.23 -46.40
N TYR A 401 9.60 -14.15 -45.97
CA TYR A 401 8.49 -13.86 -46.89
C TYR A 401 8.54 -12.42 -47.39
N LYS A 402 8.89 -11.49 -46.50
CA LYS A 402 9.11 -10.07 -46.85
C LYS A 402 10.32 -9.89 -47.75
N ILE A 403 11.41 -10.63 -47.52
CA ILE A 403 12.61 -10.62 -48.37
C ILE A 403 12.27 -11.09 -49.81
N LEU A 404 11.45 -12.14 -49.96
CA LEU A 404 11.00 -12.60 -51.27
C LEU A 404 9.85 -11.77 -51.87
N GLY A 405 9.17 -10.95 -51.07
CA GLY A 405 8.05 -10.12 -51.49
C GLY A 405 6.77 -10.91 -51.74
N ILE A 406 6.51 -11.96 -50.95
CA ILE A 406 5.36 -12.86 -51.07
C ILE A 406 4.58 -12.94 -49.76
N PRO A 407 3.26 -13.21 -49.79
CA PRO A 407 2.48 -13.39 -48.57
C PRO A 407 2.75 -14.76 -47.94
N ARG A 408 2.44 -14.92 -46.64
CA ARG A 408 2.75 -16.16 -45.89
C ARG A 408 1.93 -17.37 -46.34
N ASP A 409 0.75 -17.15 -46.92
CA ASP A 409 -0.14 -18.17 -47.48
C ASP A 409 0.26 -18.60 -48.90
N CYS A 410 1.42 -18.16 -49.40
CA CYS A 410 1.90 -18.49 -50.74
C CYS A 410 2.14 -19.99 -50.98
N SER A 411 1.93 -20.39 -52.22
CA SER A 411 2.24 -21.72 -52.74
C SER A 411 3.74 -21.92 -52.98
N ALA A 412 4.19 -23.18 -53.01
CA ALA A 412 5.58 -23.52 -53.33
C ALA A 412 6.02 -22.98 -54.72
N ALA A 413 5.08 -22.90 -55.67
CA ALA A 413 5.34 -22.35 -56.99
C ALA A 413 5.61 -20.84 -56.95
N GLU A 414 4.90 -20.09 -56.09
CA GLU A 414 5.09 -18.66 -55.90
C GLU A 414 6.42 -18.35 -55.21
N ILE A 415 6.84 -19.16 -54.23
CA ILE A 415 8.17 -19.06 -53.60
C ILE A 415 9.27 -19.20 -54.66
N LYS A 416 9.19 -20.24 -55.51
CA LYS A 416 10.17 -20.48 -56.58
C LYS A 416 10.15 -19.39 -57.65
N LYS A 417 8.99 -18.80 -57.94
CA LYS A 417 8.86 -17.68 -58.88
C LYS A 417 9.48 -16.40 -58.30
N ALA A 418 9.17 -16.10 -57.04
CA ALA A 418 9.70 -14.94 -56.33
C ALA A 418 11.22 -15.01 -56.17
N TYR A 419 11.76 -16.17 -55.80
CA TYR A 419 13.21 -16.39 -55.75
C TYR A 419 13.88 -16.09 -57.09
N ARG A 420 13.36 -16.63 -58.21
CA ARG A 420 13.94 -16.34 -59.53
C ARG A 420 13.93 -14.85 -59.88
N LEU A 421 12.86 -14.15 -59.52
CA LEU A 421 12.71 -12.72 -59.77
C LEU A 421 13.68 -11.90 -58.91
N GLN A 422 13.73 -12.15 -57.61
CA GLN A 422 14.58 -11.40 -56.67
C GLN A 422 16.07 -11.73 -56.87
N SER A 423 16.43 -12.98 -57.13
CA SER A 423 17.81 -13.36 -57.43
C SER A 423 18.32 -12.72 -58.71
N LEU A 424 17.49 -12.60 -59.74
CA LEU A 424 17.87 -11.90 -60.98
C LEU A 424 18.07 -10.39 -60.76
N LYS A 425 17.27 -9.79 -59.87
CA LYS A 425 17.32 -8.37 -59.53
C LYS A 425 18.56 -8.01 -58.69
N HIS A 426 18.90 -8.86 -57.73
CA HIS A 426 19.99 -8.63 -56.79
C HIS A 426 21.31 -9.30 -57.20
N HIS A 427 21.38 -9.94 -58.37
CA HIS A 427 22.59 -10.64 -58.82
C HIS A 427 23.81 -9.70 -58.89
N PRO A 428 24.98 -10.08 -58.33
CA PRO A 428 26.18 -9.23 -58.32
C PRO A 428 26.64 -8.80 -59.73
N ASP A 429 26.64 -9.74 -60.69
CA ASP A 429 27.02 -9.48 -62.09
C ASP A 429 26.10 -8.49 -62.83
N LYS A 430 24.90 -8.23 -62.30
CA LYS A 430 23.95 -7.26 -62.87
C LYS A 430 23.93 -5.93 -62.14
N GLY A 431 24.92 -5.69 -61.27
CA GLY A 431 25.01 -4.49 -60.43
C GLY A 431 24.02 -4.49 -59.27
N GLY A 432 23.55 -5.67 -58.84
CA GLY A 432 22.68 -5.83 -57.69
C GLY A 432 23.43 -5.81 -56.36
N ASP A 433 22.68 -5.60 -55.28
CA ASP A 433 23.21 -5.61 -53.91
C ASP A 433 23.53 -7.05 -53.46
N GLU A 434 24.81 -7.33 -53.21
CA GLU A 434 25.33 -8.63 -52.81
C GLU A 434 24.77 -9.10 -51.45
N GLU A 435 24.52 -8.18 -50.52
CA GLU A 435 23.93 -8.53 -49.21
C GLU A 435 22.47 -8.96 -49.36
N GLN A 436 21.72 -8.26 -50.20
CA GLN A 436 20.33 -8.63 -50.52
C GLN A 436 20.27 -9.96 -51.29
N PHE A 437 21.23 -10.22 -52.18
CA PHE A 437 21.32 -11.50 -52.85
C PHE A 437 21.52 -12.66 -51.86
N LYS A 438 22.40 -12.49 -50.86
CA LYS A 438 22.60 -13.47 -49.78
C LYS A 438 21.30 -13.72 -49.00
N LEU A 439 20.58 -12.66 -48.64
CA LEU A 439 19.29 -12.77 -47.94
C LEU A 439 18.22 -13.48 -48.78
N VAL A 440 18.16 -13.26 -50.09
CA VAL A 440 17.21 -13.92 -51.00
C VAL A 440 17.51 -15.42 -51.13
N VAL A 441 18.79 -15.80 -51.18
CA VAL A 441 19.23 -17.20 -51.21
C VAL A 441 18.89 -17.90 -49.89
N GLU A 442 19.19 -17.25 -48.76
CA GLU A 442 18.85 -17.74 -47.42
C GLU A 442 17.33 -17.92 -47.27
N ALA A 443 16.54 -16.92 -47.69
CA ALA A 443 15.07 -16.97 -47.67
C ALA A 443 14.50 -18.15 -48.46
N HIS A 444 15.02 -18.40 -49.68
CA HIS A 444 14.59 -19.54 -50.47
C HIS A 444 15.02 -20.88 -49.85
N ALA A 445 16.21 -20.97 -49.24
CA ALA A 445 16.70 -22.19 -48.61
C ALA A 445 15.85 -22.63 -47.39
N VAL A 446 15.22 -21.67 -46.71
CA VAL A 446 14.29 -21.94 -45.59
C VAL A 446 12.87 -22.20 -46.11
N LEU A 447 12.36 -21.37 -47.03
CA LEU A 447 10.95 -21.43 -47.46
C LEU A 447 10.64 -22.51 -48.50
N SER A 448 11.63 -22.97 -49.27
CA SER A 448 11.41 -23.99 -50.32
C SER A 448 11.25 -25.42 -49.79
N ASP A 449 11.72 -25.68 -48.56
CA ASP A 449 11.59 -26.97 -47.87
C ASP A 449 10.36 -26.94 -46.95
N PRO A 450 9.38 -27.86 -47.08
CA PRO A 450 8.16 -27.84 -46.29
C PRO A 450 8.37 -27.93 -44.77
N GLU A 451 9.35 -28.72 -44.31
CA GLU A 451 9.61 -28.92 -42.88
C GLU A 451 10.32 -27.71 -42.27
N ARG A 452 11.28 -27.12 -43.00
CA ARG A 452 11.93 -25.86 -42.57
C ARG A 452 10.96 -24.69 -42.62
N ARG A 453 10.12 -24.60 -43.66
CA ARG A 453 9.06 -23.58 -43.72
C ARG A 453 8.12 -23.70 -42.52
N GLN A 454 7.70 -24.91 -42.17
CA GLN A 454 6.83 -25.15 -41.02
C GLN A 454 7.52 -24.77 -39.70
N ARG A 455 8.78 -25.16 -39.49
CA ARG A 455 9.53 -24.79 -38.28
C ARG A 455 9.78 -23.28 -38.17
N TYR A 456 10.10 -22.64 -39.28
CA TYR A 456 10.20 -21.18 -39.38
C TYR A 456 8.86 -20.50 -39.07
N ASP A 457 7.75 -21.01 -39.60
CA ASP A 457 6.40 -20.49 -39.33
C ASP A 457 5.97 -20.70 -37.86
N LEU A 458 6.46 -21.76 -37.22
CA LEU A 458 6.28 -22.03 -35.79
C LEU A 458 7.26 -21.25 -34.89
N GLY A 459 8.26 -20.58 -35.46
CA GLY A 459 9.29 -19.84 -34.72
C GLY A 459 10.34 -20.72 -34.02
N GLU A 460 10.47 -21.97 -34.45
CA GLU A 460 11.37 -22.99 -33.85
C GLU A 460 12.81 -22.93 -34.37
N ASP A 461 13.07 -22.21 -35.48
CA ASP A 461 14.29 -22.41 -36.29
C ASP A 461 15.54 -21.62 -35.89
N GLU A 462 15.52 -20.83 -34.80
CA GLU A 462 16.73 -20.10 -34.37
C GLU A 462 17.15 -20.45 -32.96
N ASP A 463 17.43 -21.72 -32.67
CA ASP A 463 18.32 -22.12 -31.55
C ASP A 463 18.73 -23.59 -31.76
N GLY A 464 19.73 -23.83 -32.62
CA GLY A 464 20.24 -25.19 -32.79
C GLY A 464 21.37 -25.45 -33.78
N MET A 465 21.80 -24.49 -34.61
CA MET A 465 22.81 -24.75 -35.65
C MET A 465 23.93 -23.70 -35.73
N SER A 466 24.32 -23.10 -34.60
CA SER A 466 25.58 -22.35 -34.52
C SER A 466 26.72 -23.09 -33.82
N ASN A 467 26.54 -24.32 -33.30
CA ASN A 467 27.64 -25.01 -32.60
C ASN A 467 27.60 -26.56 -32.62
N GLY A 468 27.10 -27.17 -33.70
CA GLY A 468 27.04 -28.63 -33.84
C GLY A 468 27.29 -29.07 -35.28
N MET A 469 28.56 -29.30 -35.61
CA MET A 469 29.01 -30.08 -36.76
C MET A 469 28.16 -31.35 -36.93
N GLY A 470 27.52 -31.52 -38.09
CA GLY A 470 26.83 -32.76 -38.43
C GLY A 470 25.97 -32.67 -39.68
N GLY A 471 26.59 -32.63 -40.87
CA GLY A 471 25.87 -32.89 -42.11
C GLY A 471 26.41 -32.27 -43.41
N MET A 472 27.40 -31.38 -43.34
CA MET A 472 28.09 -30.88 -44.54
C MET A 472 29.49 -31.51 -44.62
N PRO A 473 29.90 -32.12 -45.76
CA PRO A 473 31.28 -32.51 -45.97
C PRO A 473 32.13 -31.24 -45.91
N ALA A 474 33.09 -31.20 -44.99
CA ALA A 474 33.99 -30.08 -44.83
C ALA A 474 34.84 -29.90 -46.10
N GLY A 475 34.71 -28.74 -46.76
CA GLY A 475 35.62 -28.32 -47.83
C GLY A 475 34.98 -27.68 -49.07
N MET A 476 33.65 -27.63 -49.19
CA MET A 476 33.01 -27.09 -50.40
C MET A 476 32.81 -25.57 -50.27
N ASP A 477 33.45 -24.82 -51.16
CA ASP A 477 33.32 -23.35 -51.27
C ASP A 477 31.92 -22.96 -51.77
N LEU A 478 31.41 -21.82 -51.34
CA LEU A 478 30.08 -21.30 -51.73
C LEU A 478 29.96 -21.10 -53.25
N SER A 479 31.08 -20.92 -53.94
CA SER A 479 31.18 -20.88 -55.40
C SER A 479 30.92 -22.25 -56.06
N GLU A 480 31.27 -23.37 -55.43
CA GLU A 480 31.02 -24.73 -55.94
C GLU A 480 29.57 -25.16 -55.76
N LEU A 481 28.92 -24.74 -54.66
CA LEU A 481 27.49 -24.96 -54.46
C LEU A 481 26.65 -24.20 -55.51
N PHE A 482 27.13 -23.02 -55.93
CA PHE A 482 26.55 -22.23 -57.01
C PHE A 482 26.68 -22.91 -58.38
N ALA A 483 27.84 -23.52 -58.67
CA ALA A 483 28.09 -24.28 -59.89
C ALA A 483 27.27 -25.59 -59.98
N ALA A 484 27.12 -26.29 -58.85
CA ALA A 484 26.33 -27.53 -58.79
C ALA A 484 24.83 -27.29 -59.07
N PHE A 485 24.32 -26.09 -58.75
CA PHE A 485 22.93 -25.72 -58.97
C PHE A 485 22.66 -25.21 -60.40
N GLN A 486 23.63 -24.53 -61.03
CA GLN A 486 23.53 -24.10 -62.44
C GLN A 486 23.58 -25.28 -63.43
N GLY A 487 24.33 -26.35 -63.12
CA GLY A 487 24.49 -27.50 -64.00
C GLY A 487 23.25 -28.39 -64.18
N ARG A 488 22.24 -28.31 -63.31
CA ARG A 488 21.03 -29.15 -63.37
C ARG A 488 19.78 -28.47 -63.95
N ALA A 489 19.81 -27.17 -64.22
CA ALA A 489 18.60 -26.41 -64.58
C ALA A 489 18.47 -26.06 -66.08
N PHE A 490 19.46 -26.36 -66.92
CA PHE A 490 19.52 -25.89 -68.32
C PHE A 490 19.94 -26.94 -69.37
N GLY A 491 19.81 -28.25 -69.07
CA GLY A 491 19.99 -29.33 -70.05
C GLY A 491 18.68 -30.04 -70.34
N GLY A 492 18.10 -29.84 -71.52
CA GLY A 492 16.72 -30.18 -71.85
C GLY A 492 16.39 -31.65 -72.05
N ASP A 493 15.08 -31.94 -72.09
CA ASP A 493 14.52 -32.86 -73.07
C ASP A 493 13.06 -32.49 -73.36
N PHE A 494 12.75 -32.42 -74.64
CA PHE A 494 11.48 -32.00 -75.23
C PHE A 494 10.95 -33.25 -75.93
N GLY A 495 9.95 -33.94 -75.36
CA GLY A 495 9.55 -35.24 -75.90
C GLY A 495 8.21 -35.78 -75.38
N GLY A 496 7.13 -35.40 -76.05
CA GLY A 496 6.01 -36.25 -76.48
C GLY A 496 5.31 -37.24 -75.53
N GLY A 497 4.00 -37.04 -75.36
CA GLY A 497 3.01 -38.05 -75.77
C GLY A 497 2.27 -38.86 -74.69
N GLY A 498 0.97 -38.57 -74.56
CA GLY A 498 -0.08 -39.61 -74.66
C GLY A 498 -0.62 -40.28 -73.38
N GLY A 499 -1.85 -39.91 -73.00
CA GLY A 499 -3.02 -40.82 -73.02
C GLY A 499 -3.42 -41.63 -71.77
N PHE A 500 -4.75 -41.73 -71.60
CA PHE A 500 -5.58 -42.66 -70.78
C PHE A 500 -5.69 -42.36 -69.26
N ASP A 501 -6.85 -42.10 -68.65
CA ASP A 501 -8.25 -42.64 -68.65
C ASP A 501 -8.50 -43.73 -67.58
N GLY A 502 -9.68 -43.65 -66.94
CA GLY A 502 -10.24 -44.57 -65.93
C GLY A 502 -9.94 -44.19 -64.46
N GLY A 503 -10.87 -44.08 -63.53
CA GLY A 503 -12.19 -44.71 -63.38
C GLY A 503 -12.23 -45.52 -62.06
N PHE A 504 -13.38 -45.52 -61.37
CA PHE A 504 -13.72 -46.19 -60.08
C PHE A 504 -13.30 -45.40 -58.81
N GLY A 505 -14.18 -45.10 -57.84
CA GLY A 505 -15.30 -45.87 -57.27
C GLY A 505 -14.90 -46.14 -55.81
N GLY A 506 -15.29 -45.31 -54.84
CA GLY A 506 -16.54 -45.45 -54.09
C GLY A 506 -16.35 -46.40 -52.91
N PHE A 507 -16.42 -45.92 -51.66
CA PHE A 507 -17.00 -46.68 -50.54
C PHE A 507 -17.39 -45.77 -49.37
N SER A 508 -18.65 -45.95 -48.99
CA SER A 508 -19.37 -45.42 -47.85
C SER A 508 -18.86 -46.02 -46.53
N GLY A 509 -19.02 -45.29 -45.42
CA GLY A 509 -18.98 -45.89 -44.09
C GLY A 509 -18.97 -44.86 -42.96
N GLY A 510 -20.15 -44.33 -42.61
CA GLY A 510 -20.32 -43.47 -41.45
C GLY A 510 -20.42 -44.24 -40.13
N THR A 511 -20.25 -43.55 -39.00
CA THR A 511 -21.16 -43.62 -37.83
C THR A 511 -20.72 -42.65 -36.72
N TYR A 512 -21.61 -41.69 -36.44
CA TYR A 512 -22.14 -41.22 -35.15
C TYR A 512 -21.37 -41.30 -33.83
N SER A 513 -21.67 -40.27 -33.01
CA SER A 513 -21.71 -40.20 -31.53
C SER A 513 -20.53 -39.44 -30.90
N SER A 514 -20.67 -38.49 -29.97
CA SER A 514 -21.82 -37.79 -29.38
C SER A 514 -21.30 -36.54 -28.68
N PHE A 515 -22.11 -35.48 -28.73
CA PHE A 515 -22.05 -34.31 -27.85
C PHE A 515 -22.51 -34.70 -26.43
N HIS A 516 -21.75 -34.29 -25.41
CA HIS A 516 -22.16 -33.88 -24.04
C HIS A 516 -20.89 -33.25 -23.43
N GLY A 517 -20.85 -32.03 -22.90
CA GLY A 517 -21.77 -31.43 -21.94
C GLY A 517 -21.06 -31.38 -20.58
N GLY A 518 -20.51 -30.21 -20.20
CA GLY A 518 -19.76 -30.07 -18.95
C GLY A 518 -19.52 -28.62 -18.53
N ARG A 519 -20.59 -27.95 -18.09
CA ARG A 519 -20.53 -26.69 -17.32
C ARG A 519 -20.05 -27.00 -15.90
N THR A 520 -19.04 -26.27 -15.42
CA THR A 520 -18.85 -25.98 -13.99
C THR A 520 -18.37 -24.53 -13.85
N TYR A 521 -19.18 -23.68 -13.23
CA TYR A 521 -18.71 -22.42 -12.65
C TYR A 521 -19.15 -22.42 -11.18
N SER A 522 -18.14 -22.45 -10.32
CA SER A 522 -18.26 -22.37 -8.87
C SER A 522 -18.45 -20.92 -8.46
N SER A 523 -19.38 -20.77 -7.55
CA SER A 523 -19.77 -19.60 -6.80
C SER A 523 -18.85 -19.27 -5.60
N PHE A 524 -18.83 -17.97 -5.27
CA PHE A 524 -18.81 -17.32 -3.95
C PHE A 524 -17.57 -17.26 -3.01
N ASP A 525 -17.43 -16.03 -2.47
CA ASP A 525 -16.82 -15.51 -1.22
C ASP A 525 -15.28 -15.45 -1.09
N PHE A 526 -14.61 -14.35 -0.70
CA PHE A 526 -14.93 -13.15 0.11
C PHE A 526 -14.31 -11.85 -0.45
#